data_AF-W2CH87-F1
#
_entry.id   AF-W2CH87-F1
#
_cell.length_a   1.000
_cell.length_b   1.000
_cell.length_c   1.000
_cell.angle_alpha   90.00
_cell.angle_beta   90.00
_cell.angle_gamma   90.00
#
_symmetry.space_group_name_H-M   'P 1'
#
loop_
_entity.id
_entity.type
_entity.pdbx_description
1 polymer ?
#
loop_
_entity_poly.entity_id
_entity_poly.type
_entity_poly.pdbx_seq_one_letter_code
_entity_poly.pdbx_strand_id
1 'polypeptide(L)'
;GYPEVDGWHVSFSHTRHYAAAICSRDAVVGIDIERFRPRIVGLRDRFLDRDELALIGGPNTDDVRRLTVCWSAKEAAFKMLRLG
;
A
#
# COMPACT_ATOMS: atom_id res chain seq x y z
N GLY A 1 8.34 -10.41 -8.13
CA GLY A 1 7.88 -11.00 -9.40
C GLY A 1 6.37 -10.90 -9.45
N TYR A 2 5.81 -10.46 -10.57
CA TYR A 2 4.37 -10.22 -10.71
C TYR A 2 3.65 -11.47 -11.21
N PRO A 3 2.48 -11.80 -10.64
CA PRO A 3 1.68 -12.90 -11.16
C PRO A 3 1.16 -12.56 -12.55
N GLU A 4 1.38 -13.47 -13.49
CA GLU A 4 0.88 -13.38 -14.86
C GLU A 4 -0.19 -14.44 -15.07
N VAL A 5 -1.36 -14.00 -15.51
CA VAL A 5 -2.49 -14.85 -15.86
C VAL A 5 -3.01 -14.35 -17.19
N ASP A 6 -3.05 -15.22 -18.20
CA ASP A 6 -3.41 -14.82 -19.56
C ASP A 6 -4.79 -14.16 -19.60
N GLY A 7 -4.84 -12.94 -20.16
CA GLY A 7 -6.06 -12.15 -20.27
C GLY A 7 -6.55 -11.51 -18.97
N TRP A 8 -5.76 -11.56 -17.87
CA TRP A 8 -6.12 -10.97 -16.60
C TRP A 8 -4.99 -10.13 -16.00
N HIS A 9 -5.37 -8.96 -15.49
CA HIS A 9 -4.56 -8.20 -14.54
C HIS A 9 -4.88 -8.70 -13.13
N VAL A 10 -3.89 -9.21 -12.42
CA VAL A 10 -4.07 -9.75 -11.06
C VAL A 10 -3.08 -9.12 -10.09
N SER A 11 -3.54 -8.89 -8.86
CA SER A 11 -2.69 -8.43 -7.76
C SER A 11 -3.13 -9.08 -6.46
N PHE A 12 -2.15 -9.43 -5.62
CA PHE A 12 -2.37 -10.04 -4.32
C PHE A 12 -1.70 -9.22 -3.22
N SER A 13 -2.29 -9.26 -2.03
CA SER A 13 -1.63 -8.83 -0.81
C SER A 13 -2.03 -9.74 0.34
N HIS A 14 -1.17 -9.85 1.35
CA HIS A 14 -1.49 -10.61 2.53
C HIS A 14 -0.83 -9.98 3.76
N THR A 15 -1.48 -10.16 4.90
CA THR A 15 -0.92 -9.82 6.20
C THR A 15 -1.30 -10.92 7.18
N ARG A 16 -0.95 -10.77 8.46
CA ARG A 16 -1.19 -11.82 9.46
C ARG A 16 -2.69 -12.13 9.54
N HIS A 17 -3.06 -13.37 9.19
CA HIS A 17 -4.43 -13.90 9.15
C HIS A 17 -5.36 -13.38 8.04
N TYR A 18 -4.85 -12.57 7.10
CA TYR A 18 -5.65 -12.04 6.00
C TYR A 18 -4.93 -12.15 4.67
N ALA A 19 -5.67 -12.46 3.61
CA ALA A 19 -5.23 -12.40 2.24
C ALA A 19 -6.27 -11.64 1.41
N ALA A 20 -5.81 -10.92 0.40
CA ALA A 20 -6.62 -10.15 -0.51
C ALA A 20 -6.14 -10.39 -1.95
N ALA A 21 -7.09 -10.48 -2.87
CA ALA A 21 -6.84 -10.61 -4.30
C ALA A 21 -7.77 -9.65 -5.05
N ILE A 22 -7.26 -9.06 -6.12
CA ILE A 22 -8.04 -8.27 -7.07
C ILE A 22 -7.71 -8.74 -8.49
N CYS A 23 -8.72 -8.79 -9.36
CA CYS A 23 -8.53 -9.12 -10.76
C CYS A 23 -9.38 -8.21 -11.67
N SER A 24 -8.89 -7.96 -12.87
CA SER A 24 -9.61 -7.20 -13.90
C SER A 24 -9.16 -7.66 -15.29
N ARG A 25 -10.08 -7.63 -16.26
CA ARG A 25 -9.75 -7.83 -17.69
C ARG A 25 -9.46 -6.53 -18.42
N ASP A 26 -9.93 -5.41 -17.88
CA ASP A 26 -9.99 -4.14 -18.61
C ASP A 26 -8.91 -3.15 -18.16
N ALA A 27 -8.41 -3.29 -16.92
CA ALA A 27 -7.47 -2.35 -16.33
C ALA A 27 -6.42 -3.05 -15.46
N VAL A 28 -5.21 -2.50 -15.44
CA VAL A 28 -4.16 -2.93 -14.49
C VAL A 28 -4.61 -2.60 -13.07
N VAL A 29 -4.45 -3.56 -12.16
CA VAL A 29 -4.92 -3.45 -10.78
C VAL A 29 -3.78 -3.68 -9.79
N GLY A 30 -3.86 -3.00 -8.65
CA GLY A 30 -3.00 -3.21 -7.49
C GLY A 30 -3.85 -3.24 -6.22
N ILE A 31 -3.56 -4.17 -5.32
CA ILE A 31 -4.21 -4.22 -3.99
C ILE A 31 -3.17 -4.33 -2.91
N ASP A 32 -3.45 -3.69 -1.78
CA ASP A 32 -2.68 -3.87 -0.58
C ASP A 32 -3.57 -3.98 0.67
N ILE A 33 -3.11 -4.74 1.66
CA ILE A 33 -3.79 -4.93 2.94
C ILE A 33 -2.77 -4.96 4.07
N GLU A 34 -2.94 -4.05 5.01
CA GLU A 34 -2.00 -3.89 6.11
C GLU A 34 -2.67 -3.87 7.48
N ARG A 35 -1.92 -4.32 8.49
CA ARG A 35 -2.35 -4.20 9.88
C ARG A 35 -1.77 -2.93 10.49
N PHE A 36 -2.61 -2.20 11.23
CA PHE A 36 -2.14 -1.09 12.05
C PHE A 36 -1.12 -1.58 13.09
N ARG A 37 0.12 -1.08 13.00
CA ARG A 37 1.21 -1.40 13.94
C ARG A 37 2.02 -0.16 14.27
N PRO A 38 2.38 0.07 15.55
CA PRO A 38 3.17 1.25 15.96
C PRO A 38 4.51 1.40 15.24
N ARG A 39 5.10 0.29 14.76
CA ARG A 39 6.37 0.28 14.04
C ARG A 39 6.37 1.18 12.79
N ILE A 40 5.21 1.44 12.17
CA ILE A 40 5.11 2.29 10.97
C ILE A 40 5.61 3.72 11.22
N VAL A 41 5.49 4.22 12.45
CA VAL A 41 5.95 5.56 12.85
C VAL A 41 7.46 5.71 12.61
N GLY A 42 8.26 4.72 13.01
CA GLY A 42 9.71 4.73 12.80
C GLY A 42 10.15 4.45 11.36
N LEU A 43 9.21 4.13 10.46
CA LEU A 43 9.48 3.92 9.04
C LEU A 43 9.02 5.09 8.16
N ARG A 44 8.25 6.04 8.70
CA ARG A 44 7.59 7.10 7.91
C ARG A 44 8.55 7.84 7.00
N ASP A 45 9.73 8.22 7.49
CA ASP A 45 10.70 9.03 6.75
C ASP A 45 11.40 8.24 5.63
N ARG A 46 11.16 6.92 5.54
CA ARG A 46 11.64 6.08 4.43
C ARG A 46 10.69 6.05 3.24
N PHE A 47 9.41 6.36 3.45
CA PHE A 47 8.40 6.25 2.40
C PHE A 47 7.56 7.51 2.22
N LEU A 48 7.74 8.52 3.09
CA LEU A 48 7.12 9.83 2.97
C LEU A 48 8.18 10.90 3.03
N ASP A 49 8.12 11.82 2.07
CA ASP A 49 8.87 13.06 2.15
C ASP A 49 8.14 14.10 3.03
N ARG A 50 8.74 15.29 3.15
CA ARG A 50 8.19 16.37 3.97
C ARG A 50 6.85 16.89 3.48
N ASP A 51 6.65 16.96 2.16
CA ASP A 51 5.42 17.49 1.56
C ASP A 51 4.29 16.47 1.72
N GLU A 52 4.59 15.19 1.59
CA GLU A 52 3.65 14.10 1.83
C GLU A 52 3.27 13.99 3.31
N LEU A 53 4.25 14.13 4.22
CA LEU A 53 3.98 14.21 5.66
C LEU A 53 3.10 15.41 6.02
N ALA A 54 3.29 16.55 5.37
CA ALA A 54 2.45 17.72 5.55
C ALA A 54 1.03 17.49 4.99
N LEU A 55 0.91 16.83 3.84
CA LEU A 55 -0.36 16.50 3.20
C LEU A 55 -1.22 15.55 4.04
N ILE A 56 -0.62 14.49 4.60
CA ILE A 56 -1.33 13.54 5.46
C ILE A 56 -1.38 14.00 6.93
N GLY A 57 -0.68 15.10 7.25
CA GLY A 57 -0.51 15.64 8.58
C GLY A 57 -1.84 16.15 9.15
N GLY A 58 -2.35 15.43 10.14
CA GLY A 58 -3.36 15.95 11.07
C GLY A 58 -2.69 16.61 12.29
N PRO A 59 -3.43 16.88 13.39
CA PRO A 59 -2.85 17.40 14.63
C PRO A 59 -1.76 16.50 15.24
N ASN A 60 -1.65 15.23 14.80
CA ASN A 60 -0.61 14.30 15.17
C ASN A 60 0.00 13.64 13.92
N THR A 61 1.30 13.85 13.70
CA THR A 61 2.08 13.29 12.59
C THR A 61 2.50 11.84 12.80
N ASP A 62 2.32 11.29 14.01
CA ASP A 62 2.59 9.89 14.38
C ASP A 62 1.31 9.02 14.40
N ASP A 63 0.24 9.47 13.75
CA ASP A 63 -1.00 8.69 13.67
C ASP A 63 -0.79 7.40 12.87
N VAL A 64 -0.68 6.28 13.59
CA VAL A 64 -0.47 4.93 13.06
C VAL A 64 -1.49 4.59 11.97
N ARG A 65 -2.76 4.99 12.12
CA ARG A 65 -3.80 4.66 11.13
C ARG A 65 -3.55 5.42 9.83
N ARG A 66 -3.28 6.72 9.90
CA ARG A 66 -2.97 7.53 8.71
C ARG A 66 -1.72 7.04 8.01
N LEU A 67 -0.64 6.80 8.75
CA LEU A 67 0.62 6.30 8.21
C LEU A 67 0.46 4.93 7.54
N THR A 68 -0.32 4.03 8.15
CA THR A 68 -0.57 2.70 7.58
C THR A 68 -1.41 2.79 6.31
N VAL A 69 -2.44 3.66 6.28
CA VAL A 69 -3.25 3.87 5.07
C VAL A 69 -2.41 4.44 3.94
N CYS A 70 -1.55 5.42 4.23
CA CYS A 70 -0.67 6.02 3.24
C CYS A 70 0.35 5.02 2.69
N TRP A 71 0.99 4.23 3.57
CA TRP A 71 1.85 3.12 3.18
C TRP A 71 1.12 2.14 2.25
N SER A 72 -0.06 1.69 2.66
CA SER A 72 -0.82 0.70 1.90
C SER A 72 -1.28 1.24 0.53
N ALA A 73 -1.64 2.53 0.45
CA ALA A 73 -1.94 3.20 -0.81
C ALA A 73 -0.73 3.22 -1.76
N LYS A 74 0.47 3.53 -1.25
CA LYS A 74 1.70 3.51 -2.04
C LYS A 74 2.06 2.11 -2.52
N GLU A 75 1.98 1.11 -1.66
CA GLU A 75 2.24 -0.29 -2.02
C GLU A 75 1.24 -0.80 -3.08
N ALA A 76 -0.04 -0.46 -2.96
CA ALA A 76 -1.04 -0.77 -3.98
C ALA A 76 -0.70 -0.12 -5.33
N ALA A 77 -0.26 1.15 -5.32
CA ALA A 77 0.20 1.83 -6.52
C ALA A 77 1.46 1.19 -7.12
N PHE A 78 2.46 0.83 -6.31
CA PHE A 78 3.66 0.13 -6.77
C PHE A 78 3.33 -1.23 -7.40
N LYS A 79 2.39 -1.97 -6.83
CA LYS A 79 1.91 -3.24 -7.39
C LYS A 79 1.20 -3.04 -8.73
N MET A 80 0.38 -2.01 -8.85
CA MET A 80 -0.28 -1.66 -10.12
C MET A 80 0.74 -1.25 -11.18
N LEU A 81 1.74 -0.44 -10.81
CA LEU A 81 2.79 0.05 -11.72
C LEU A 81 3.89 -0.97 -12.02
N ARG A 82 3.89 -2.11 -11.32
CA ARG A 82 4.88 -3.18 -11.41
C ARG A 82 6.32 -2.75 -11.03
N LEU A 83 6.45 -1.92 -9.99
CA LEU A 83 7.73 -1.31 -9.56
C LEU A 83 8.37 -1.92 -8.30
N GLY A 84 7.68 -2.79 -7.56
CA GLY A 84 8.19 -3.57 -6.43
C GLY A 84 8.65 -5.00 -6.74
#